data_AF-A0A7M1Q877-F1
#
_entry.id   AF-A0A7M1Q877-F1
#
_cell.length_a   1.000
_cell.length_b   1.000
_cell.length_c   1.000
_cell.angle_alpha   90.00
_cell.angle_beta   90.00
_cell.angle_gamma   90.00
#
_symmetry.space_group_name_H-M   'P 1'
#
loop_
_entity.id
_entity.type
_entity.pdbx_description
1 polymer ?
#
loop_
_entity_poly.entity_id
_entity_poly.type
_entity_poly.pdbx_seq_one_letter_code
_entity_poly.pdbx_strand_id
1 'polypeptide(L)'
;MYFVIERQHIGPKRQQDADSDLHCFEVLSQPARHVSSGEACLNDSCGEEWGIETYAHGEHPTAEAAEFFIRNYMADLGLEYREDEELKGEVVSRFYVGRYKTLGVRKTQEWLYGIDMSDTDADTTDEDIAEIVRTIQEGAHETGEEYCAATLEKAFKEHRLNCRDELGGKLTTSTR
;
A
#
# COMPACT_ATOMS: atom_id res chain seq x y z
N MET A 1 -28.71 11.21 5.86
CA MET A 1 -28.14 10.83 4.57
C MET A 1 -26.65 10.60 4.76
N TYR A 2 -26.12 9.65 4.00
CA TYR A 2 -24.72 9.25 4.00
C TYR A 2 -24.24 9.17 2.56
N PHE A 3 -22.95 9.40 2.34
CA PHE A 3 -22.37 9.53 1.01
C PHE A 3 -21.22 8.54 0.86
N VAL A 4 -21.19 7.83 -0.26
CA VAL A 4 -20.09 6.92 -0.59
C VAL A 4 -19.08 7.64 -1.46
N ILE A 5 -17.85 7.78 -0.95
CA ILE A 5 -16.76 8.46 -1.64
C ILE A 5 -15.62 7.48 -1.88
N GLU A 6 -15.21 7.33 -3.13
CA GLU A 6 -14.00 6.62 -3.50
C GLU A 6 -12.84 7.61 -3.65
N ARG A 7 -11.68 7.25 -3.12
CA ARG A 7 -10.43 7.97 -3.34
C ARG A 7 -9.41 7.03 -3.93
N GLN A 8 -8.74 7.48 -4.97
CA GLN A 8 -7.73 6.70 -5.66
C GLN A 8 -6.52 7.57 -5.99
N HIS A 9 -5.33 7.09 -5.62
CA HIS A 9 -4.10 7.75 -6.05
C HIS A 9 -3.79 7.44 -7.52
N ILE A 10 -3.81 8.48 -8.36
CA ILE A 10 -3.56 8.39 -9.81
C ILE A 10 -2.16 8.90 -10.20
N GLY A 11 -1.41 9.47 -9.25
CA GLY A 11 -0.05 9.96 -9.48
C GLY A 11 0.98 8.86 -9.79
N PRO A 12 2.13 9.22 -10.39
CA PRO A 12 3.19 8.27 -10.77
C PRO A 12 3.92 7.62 -9.58
N LYS A 13 3.63 8.04 -8.33
CA LYS A 13 4.36 7.71 -7.11
C LYS A 13 3.68 6.70 -6.19
N ARG A 14 2.98 5.71 -6.73
CA ARG A 14 2.19 4.69 -5.98
C ARG A 14 2.93 3.91 -4.87
N GLN A 15 4.26 4.05 -4.74
CA GLN A 15 5.08 3.35 -3.75
C GLN A 15 5.73 4.28 -2.70
N GLN A 16 5.49 5.60 -2.73
CA GLN A 16 5.88 6.47 -1.61
C GLN A 16 4.97 6.20 -0.42
N ASP A 17 5.48 6.24 0.81
CA ASP A 17 4.70 5.91 2.01
C ASP A 17 3.38 6.68 2.17
N ALA A 18 3.34 7.92 1.69
CA ALA A 18 2.14 8.76 1.76
C ALA A 18 1.09 8.35 0.72
N ASP A 19 1.52 7.68 -0.36
CA ASP A 19 0.72 7.35 -1.54
C ASP A 19 0.45 5.85 -1.68
N SER A 20 1.22 5.03 -0.96
CA SER A 20 0.94 3.61 -0.77
C SER A 20 -0.35 3.50 0.03
N ASP A 21 -1.22 2.59 -0.40
CA ASP A 21 -2.41 2.22 0.37
C ASP A 21 -3.55 3.26 0.40
N LEU A 22 -3.62 4.13 -0.61
CA LEU A 22 -4.62 5.20 -0.69
C LEU A 22 -5.91 4.87 -1.43
N HIS A 23 -6.01 3.71 -2.09
CA HIS A 23 -7.25 3.34 -2.77
C HIS A 23 -8.28 2.85 -1.75
N CYS A 24 -9.28 3.68 -1.46
CA CYS A 24 -10.29 3.36 -0.47
C CYS A 24 -11.67 3.92 -0.83
N PHE A 25 -12.68 3.35 -0.17
CA PHE A 25 -14.05 3.80 -0.19
C PHE A 25 -14.42 4.22 1.24
N GLU A 26 -15.08 5.35 1.37
CA GLU A 26 -15.49 5.91 2.65
C GLU A 26 -16.97 6.21 2.67
N VAL A 27 -17.58 6.02 3.85
CA VAL A 27 -18.90 6.54 4.16
C VAL A 27 -18.74 7.84 4.93
N LEU A 28 -19.29 8.92 4.40
CA LEU A 28 -19.26 10.25 5.02
C LEU A 28 -20.66 10.73 5.38
N SER A 29 -20.73 11.64 6.36
CA SER A 29 -21.97 12.36 6.72
C SER A 29 -22.23 13.60 5.83
N GLN A 30 -21.27 13.97 4.99
CA GLN A 30 -21.33 15.09 4.06
C GLN A 30 -20.88 14.64 2.65
N PRO A 31 -21.41 15.25 1.58
CA PRO A 31 -20.97 14.92 0.23
C PRO A 31 -19.55 15.41 -0.02
N ALA A 32 -18.86 14.74 -0.94
CA ALA A 32 -17.69 15.33 -1.57
C ALA A 32 -18.07 16.61 -2.33
N ARG A 33 -17.07 17.42 -2.64
CA ARG A 33 -17.25 18.67 -3.40
C ARG A 33 -16.37 18.64 -4.63
N HIS A 34 -16.86 19.19 -5.74
CA HIS A 34 -16.03 19.36 -6.92
C HIS A 34 -14.86 20.28 -6.61
N VAL A 35 -13.64 19.86 -6.94
CA VAL A 35 -12.42 20.65 -6.69
C VAL A 35 -12.50 22.03 -7.36
N SER A 36 -13.07 22.10 -8.56
CA SER A 36 -13.13 23.34 -9.34
C SER A 36 -14.22 24.33 -8.89
N SER A 37 -15.39 23.85 -8.44
CA SER A 37 -16.55 24.71 -8.15
C SER A 37 -16.94 24.77 -6.67
N GLY A 38 -16.50 23.80 -5.86
CA GLY A 38 -16.92 23.65 -4.47
C GLY A 38 -18.37 23.17 -4.28
N GLU A 39 -19.10 22.94 -5.37
CA GLU A 39 -20.46 22.42 -5.34
C GLU A 39 -20.47 20.95 -4.91
N ALA A 40 -21.58 20.50 -4.30
CA ALA A 40 -21.72 19.11 -3.88
C ALA A 40 -21.63 18.18 -5.09
N CYS A 41 -20.72 17.22 -5.01
CA CYS A 41 -20.51 16.17 -5.99
C CYS A 41 -21.19 14.91 -5.44
N LEU A 42 -22.29 14.51 -6.06
CA LEU A 42 -23.11 13.39 -5.58
C LEU A 42 -22.88 12.11 -6.38
N ASN A 43 -22.53 12.23 -7.66
CA ASN A 43 -22.26 11.10 -8.54
C ASN A 43 -21.14 11.51 -9.51
N ASP A 44 -20.23 10.59 -9.82
CA ASP A 44 -19.10 10.75 -10.75
C ASP A 44 -17.84 11.41 -10.13
N SER A 45 -16.83 11.69 -10.96
CA SER A 45 -15.59 12.35 -10.60
C SER A 45 -15.86 13.74 -10.00
N CYS A 46 -15.35 13.92 -8.78
CA CYS A 46 -15.32 15.19 -8.08
C CYS A 46 -14.02 15.96 -8.38
N GLY A 47 -13.09 15.36 -9.13
CA GLY A 47 -11.82 15.92 -9.55
C GLY A 47 -10.62 15.37 -8.80
N GLU A 48 -9.45 15.78 -9.28
CA GLU A 48 -8.15 15.44 -8.74
C GLU A 48 -7.61 16.56 -7.84
N GLU A 49 -7.13 16.20 -6.66
CA GLU A 49 -6.35 17.08 -5.81
C GLU A 49 -5.14 16.32 -5.26
N TRP A 50 -3.94 16.89 -5.39
CA TRP A 50 -2.69 16.31 -4.87
C TRP A 50 -2.40 14.88 -5.35
N GLY A 51 -2.79 14.53 -6.58
CA GLY A 51 -2.63 13.20 -7.17
C GLY A 51 -3.67 12.18 -6.71
N ILE A 52 -4.68 12.61 -5.95
CA ILE A 52 -5.81 11.79 -5.50
C ILE A 52 -7.04 12.18 -6.32
N GLU A 53 -7.52 11.26 -7.12
CA GLU A 53 -8.81 11.37 -7.79
C GLU A 53 -9.92 10.95 -6.81
N THR A 54 -10.98 11.76 -6.73
CA THR A 54 -12.12 11.51 -5.86
C THR A 54 -13.38 11.27 -6.68
N TYR A 55 -14.13 10.21 -6.38
CA TYR A 55 -15.42 9.90 -7.02
C TYR A 55 -16.53 9.81 -5.97
N ALA A 56 -17.70 10.34 -6.29
CA ALA A 56 -18.91 10.14 -5.49
C ALA A 56 -19.79 9.06 -6.12
N HIS A 57 -20.37 8.22 -5.26
CA HIS A 57 -21.19 7.06 -5.64
C HIS A 57 -22.63 7.14 -5.12
N GLY A 58 -23.14 8.36 -4.94
CA GLY A 58 -24.53 8.60 -4.58
C GLY A 58 -24.79 8.84 -3.09
N GLU A 59 -26.07 9.03 -2.79
CA GLU A 59 -26.59 9.26 -1.45
C GLU A 59 -27.34 8.03 -0.94
N HIS A 60 -27.15 7.72 0.33
CA HIS A 60 -27.76 6.59 1.00
C HIS A 60 -28.54 7.04 2.24
N PRO A 61 -29.68 6.40 2.54
CA PRO A 61 -30.53 6.80 3.66
C PRO A 61 -29.85 6.56 5.03
N THR A 62 -29.04 5.50 5.14
CA THR A 62 -28.32 5.12 6.37
C THR A 62 -26.87 4.74 6.06
N ALA A 63 -26.02 4.70 7.10
CA ALA A 63 -24.63 4.26 6.96
C ALA A 63 -24.55 2.81 6.50
N GLU A 64 -25.40 1.93 7.04
CA GLU A 64 -25.45 0.51 6.70
C GLU A 64 -25.83 0.30 5.22
N ALA A 65 -26.71 1.15 4.68
CA ALA A 65 -27.04 1.11 3.26
C ALA A 65 -25.88 1.55 2.35
N ALA A 66 -25.06 2.51 2.81
CA ALA A 66 -23.85 2.95 2.13
C ALA A 66 -22.76 1.86 2.17
N GLU A 67 -22.54 1.23 3.32
CA GLU A 67 -21.60 0.13 3.49
C GLU A 67 -22.00 -1.10 2.65
N PHE A 68 -23.29 -1.43 2.62
CA PHE A 68 -23.80 -2.51 1.78
C PHE A 68 -23.57 -2.23 0.30
N PHE A 69 -23.72 -0.98 -0.15
CA PHE A 69 -23.39 -0.58 -1.50
C PHE A 69 -21.89 -0.81 -1.80
N ILE A 70 -20.99 -0.33 -0.93
CA ILE A 70 -19.54 -0.48 -1.11
C ILE A 70 -19.16 -1.96 -1.23
N ARG A 71 -19.65 -2.80 -0.33
CA ARG A 71 -19.33 -4.24 -0.32
C ARG A 71 -19.80 -4.96 -1.59
N ASN A 72 -21.00 -4.66 -2.08
CA ASN A 72 -21.47 -5.24 -3.35
C ASN A 72 -20.68 -4.71 -4.53
N TYR A 73 -20.39 -3.41 -4.56
CA TYR A 73 -19.61 -2.79 -5.64
C TYR A 73 -18.21 -3.43 -5.75
N MET A 74 -17.51 -3.60 -4.62
CA MET A 74 -16.23 -4.28 -4.58
C MET A 74 -16.35 -5.76 -4.99
N ALA A 75 -17.38 -6.47 -4.52
CA ALA A 75 -17.61 -7.88 -4.86
C ALA A 75 -17.88 -8.06 -6.36
N ASP A 76 -18.68 -7.18 -6.97
CA ASP A 76 -18.98 -7.19 -8.41
C ASP A 76 -17.71 -6.97 -9.25
N LEU A 77 -16.75 -6.20 -8.73
CA LEU A 77 -15.44 -5.99 -9.34
C LEU A 77 -14.41 -7.08 -8.99
N GLY A 78 -14.76 -8.04 -8.13
CA GLY A 78 -13.84 -9.06 -7.64
C GLY A 78 -12.69 -8.49 -6.80
N LEU A 79 -12.90 -7.33 -6.16
CA LEU A 79 -11.91 -6.69 -5.32
C LEU A 79 -11.96 -7.25 -3.90
N GLU A 80 -10.80 -7.65 -3.39
CA GLU A 80 -10.63 -7.85 -1.96
C GLU A 80 -10.54 -6.50 -1.25
N TYR A 81 -10.89 -6.47 0.03
CA TYR A 81 -10.83 -5.26 0.83
C TYR A 81 -10.53 -5.58 2.29
N ARG A 82 -10.16 -4.53 3.04
CA ARG A 82 -10.08 -4.55 4.49
C ARG A 82 -10.70 -3.28 5.07
N GLU A 83 -11.20 -3.38 6.29
CA GLU A 83 -11.82 -2.26 7.00
C GLU A 83 -10.77 -1.50 7.81
N ASP A 84 -10.93 -0.17 7.90
CA ASP A 84 -10.09 0.67 8.75
C ASP A 84 -10.68 0.73 10.16
N GLU A 85 -9.95 0.21 11.15
CA GLU A 85 -10.35 0.29 12.56
C GLU A 85 -10.04 1.66 13.18
N GLU A 86 -9.18 2.47 12.55
CA GLU A 86 -8.71 3.77 13.05
C GLU A 86 -9.31 4.95 12.28
N LEU A 87 -10.62 5.13 12.42
CA LEU A 87 -11.34 6.23 11.77
C LEU A 87 -10.96 7.60 12.36
N LYS A 88 -10.88 8.62 11.50
CA LYS A 88 -10.58 10.02 11.87
C LYS A 88 -11.53 10.98 11.17
N GLY A 89 -11.85 12.08 11.83
CA GLY A 89 -12.66 13.15 11.25
C GLY A 89 -14.13 12.76 11.06
N GLU A 90 -14.70 13.11 9.91
CA GLU A 90 -16.12 12.89 9.58
C GLU A 90 -16.41 11.52 8.92
N VAL A 91 -15.41 10.63 8.90
CA VAL A 91 -15.50 9.30 8.30
C VAL A 91 -16.25 8.35 9.22
N VAL A 92 -17.34 7.79 8.72
CA VAL A 92 -18.22 6.85 9.44
C VAL A 92 -17.68 5.42 9.31
N SER A 93 -17.20 5.06 8.12
CA SER A 93 -16.50 3.81 7.86
C SER A 93 -15.60 3.97 6.63
N ARG A 94 -14.53 3.16 6.56
CA ARG A 94 -13.57 3.15 5.47
C ARG A 94 -13.17 1.73 5.12
N PHE A 95 -13.11 1.47 3.82
CA PHE A 95 -12.77 0.19 3.21
C PHE A 95 -11.62 0.43 2.24
N TYR A 96 -10.44 -0.08 2.55
CA TYR A 96 -9.32 -0.02 1.62
C TYR A 96 -9.40 -1.18 0.63
N VAL A 97 -9.07 -0.89 -0.63
CA VAL A 97 -8.92 -1.92 -1.66
C VAL A 97 -7.65 -2.72 -1.37
N GLY A 98 -7.77 -4.05 -1.43
CA GLY A 98 -6.71 -4.99 -1.11
C GLY A 98 -6.82 -5.55 0.31
N ARG A 99 -6.39 -6.80 0.47
CA ARG A 99 -6.44 -7.53 1.74
C ARG A 99 -5.44 -7.02 2.77
N TYR A 100 -4.28 -6.53 2.33
CA TYR A 100 -3.17 -6.17 3.19
C TYR A 100 -2.91 -4.67 3.15
N LYS A 101 -2.44 -4.14 4.29
CA LYS A 101 -1.96 -2.77 4.40
C LYS A 101 -0.59 -2.66 3.72
N THR A 102 -0.55 -2.04 2.55
CA THR A 102 0.72 -1.87 1.84
C THR A 102 1.62 -0.85 2.55
N LEU A 103 2.84 -1.26 2.86
CA LEU A 103 3.88 -0.41 3.40
C LEU A 103 4.75 0.13 2.26
N GLY A 104 4.84 1.46 2.18
CA GLY A 104 5.70 2.12 1.20
C GLY A 104 7.20 1.87 1.42
N VAL A 105 8.00 2.44 0.52
CA VAL A 105 9.46 2.28 0.47
C VAL A 105 10.14 2.61 1.81
N ARG A 106 9.83 3.75 2.44
CA ARG A 106 10.56 4.20 3.64
C ARG A 106 10.20 3.33 4.84
N LYS A 107 8.93 2.98 5.04
CA LYS A 107 8.56 2.03 6.11
C LYS A 107 9.22 0.66 5.93
N THR A 108 9.29 0.19 4.68
CA THR A 108 9.99 -1.07 4.37
C THR A 108 11.49 -0.95 4.69
N GLN A 109 12.14 0.16 4.34
CA GLN A 109 13.54 0.43 4.71
C GLN A 109 13.76 0.53 6.22
N GLU A 110 12.84 1.15 6.95
CA GLU A 110 12.91 1.26 8.40
C GLU A 110 12.88 -0.11 9.07
N TRP A 111 12.01 -1.00 8.57
CA TRP A 111 11.95 -2.39 9.03
C TRP A 111 13.24 -3.16 8.70
N LEU A 112 13.79 -2.97 7.50
CA LEU A 112 15.04 -3.61 7.06
C LEU A 112 16.26 -3.28 7.94
N TYR A 113 16.27 -2.19 8.71
CA TYR A 113 17.37 -1.94 9.65
C TYR A 113 17.45 -2.97 10.79
N GLY A 114 16.33 -3.62 11.11
CA GLY A 114 16.23 -4.59 12.21
C GLY A 114 16.39 -6.04 11.79
N ILE A 115 16.53 -6.33 10.49
CA ILE A 115 16.56 -7.72 10.01
C ILE A 115 17.97 -8.30 10.00
N ASP A 116 18.07 -9.58 10.33
CA ASP A 116 19.26 -10.39 10.10
C ASP A 116 19.29 -10.84 8.64
N MET A 117 20.36 -10.47 7.92
CA MET A 117 20.59 -10.86 6.53
C MET A 117 21.66 -11.95 6.40
N SER A 118 22.05 -12.61 7.49
CA SER A 118 23.13 -13.60 7.51
C SER A 118 22.91 -14.82 6.60
N ASP A 119 21.65 -15.13 6.25
CA ASP A 119 21.30 -16.17 5.29
C ASP A 119 21.53 -15.78 3.82
N THR A 120 21.93 -14.53 3.55
CA THR A 120 22.31 -14.05 2.22
C THR A 120 23.82 -13.88 2.15
N ASP A 121 24.45 -14.58 1.21
CA ASP A 121 25.88 -14.53 0.94
C ASP A 121 26.17 -14.14 -0.51
N ALA A 122 27.44 -14.24 -0.91
CA ALA A 122 27.90 -13.88 -2.25
C ALA A 122 27.33 -14.79 -3.36
N ASP A 123 27.00 -16.04 -3.05
CA ASP A 123 26.58 -17.04 -4.03
C ASP A 123 25.05 -17.17 -4.10
N THR A 124 24.33 -16.51 -3.18
CA THR A 124 22.87 -16.42 -3.18
C THR A 124 22.32 -15.97 -4.54
N THR A 125 21.44 -16.75 -5.14
CA THR A 125 20.90 -16.51 -6.48
C THR A 125 19.76 -15.49 -6.47
N ASP A 126 19.32 -15.03 -7.64
CA ASP A 126 18.14 -14.17 -7.72
C ASP A 126 16.86 -14.93 -7.37
N GLU A 127 16.83 -16.24 -7.66
CA GLU A 127 15.76 -17.14 -7.26
C GLU A 127 15.68 -17.31 -5.73
N ASP A 128 16.83 -17.46 -5.05
CA ASP A 128 16.89 -17.53 -3.58
C ASP A 128 16.40 -16.22 -2.95
N ILE A 129 16.80 -15.08 -3.51
CA ILE A 129 16.33 -13.77 -3.05
C ILE A 129 14.82 -13.64 -3.23
N ALA A 130 14.27 -14.08 -4.37
CA ALA A 130 12.83 -14.05 -4.60
C ALA A 130 12.08 -14.93 -3.58
N GLU A 131 12.64 -16.07 -3.20
CA GLU A 131 12.10 -16.96 -2.17
C GLU A 131 12.14 -16.34 -0.77
N ILE A 132 13.24 -15.69 -0.41
CA ILE A 132 13.38 -14.93 0.85
C ILE A 132 12.32 -13.83 0.91
N VAL A 133 12.19 -13.04 -0.16
CA VAL A 133 11.18 -11.96 -0.23
C VAL A 133 9.77 -12.54 -0.10
N ARG A 134 9.47 -13.67 -0.75
CA ARG A 134 8.17 -14.33 -0.60
C ARG A 134 7.90 -14.74 0.84
N THR A 135 8.87 -15.38 1.49
CA THR A 135 8.75 -15.84 2.88
C THR A 135 8.49 -14.67 3.83
N ILE A 136 9.19 -13.55 3.63
CA ILE A 136 8.98 -12.32 4.40
C ILE A 136 7.56 -11.78 4.17
N GLN A 137 7.09 -11.75 2.93
CA GLN A 137 5.73 -11.29 2.62
C GLN A 137 4.67 -12.20 3.24
N GLU A 138 4.84 -13.52 3.17
CA GLU A 138 3.94 -14.48 3.81
C GLU A 138 3.85 -14.23 5.33
N GLY A 139 4.98 -13.97 5.99
CA GLY A 139 4.98 -13.58 7.41
C GLY A 139 4.28 -12.23 7.66
N ALA A 140 4.49 -11.23 6.80
CA ALA A 140 3.82 -9.93 6.93
C ALA A 140 2.29 -10.05 6.74
N HIS A 141 1.87 -10.93 5.83
CA HIS A 141 0.46 -11.20 5.56
C HIS A 141 -0.27 -11.79 6.77
N GLU A 142 0.41 -12.55 7.64
CA GLU A 142 -0.17 -13.05 8.90
C GLU A 142 -0.57 -11.89 9.84
N THR A 143 0.15 -10.77 9.76
CA THR A 143 -0.14 -9.55 10.54
C THR A 143 -0.94 -8.51 9.76
N GLY A 144 -1.43 -8.84 8.55
CA GLY A 144 -2.25 -7.94 7.74
C GLY A 144 -1.47 -6.85 6.99
N GLU A 145 -0.15 -6.97 6.86
CA GLU A 145 0.72 -5.99 6.18
C GLU A 145 1.33 -6.58 4.90
N GLU A 146 1.76 -5.71 3.99
CA GLU A 146 2.49 -6.10 2.78
C GLU A 146 3.64 -5.11 2.54
N TYR A 147 4.88 -5.60 2.51
CA TYR A 147 6.05 -4.74 2.29
C TYR A 147 6.21 -4.33 0.82
N CYS A 148 6.97 -3.27 0.57
CA CYS A 148 7.39 -2.93 -0.79
C CYS A 148 8.37 -3.99 -1.31
N ALA A 149 7.87 -4.96 -2.09
CA ALA A 149 8.67 -6.08 -2.62
C ALA A 149 9.93 -5.63 -3.36
N ALA A 150 9.84 -4.58 -4.20
CA ALA A 150 10.98 -4.03 -4.92
C ALA A 150 12.07 -3.49 -3.97
N THR A 151 11.68 -2.94 -2.82
CA THR A 151 12.62 -2.47 -1.80
C THR A 151 13.30 -3.64 -1.10
N LEU A 152 12.54 -4.70 -0.74
CA LEU A 152 13.11 -5.92 -0.16
C LEU A 152 14.11 -6.56 -1.12
N GLU A 153 13.72 -6.83 -2.36
CA GLU A 153 14.59 -7.42 -3.38
C GLU A 153 15.88 -6.63 -3.56
N LYS A 154 15.77 -5.31 -3.65
CA LYS A 154 16.91 -4.42 -3.80
C LYS A 154 17.88 -4.56 -2.62
N ALA A 155 17.37 -4.56 -1.40
CA ALA A 155 18.19 -4.65 -0.19
C ALA A 155 18.98 -5.97 -0.13
N PHE A 156 18.34 -7.11 -0.43
CA PHE A 156 19.02 -8.41 -0.46
C PHE A 156 20.04 -8.50 -1.61
N LYS A 157 19.72 -7.95 -2.79
CA LYS A 157 20.67 -7.86 -3.91
C LYS A 157 21.89 -7.00 -3.55
N GLU A 158 21.69 -5.87 -2.88
CA GLU A 158 22.77 -5.00 -2.40
C GLU A 158 23.62 -5.68 -1.32
N HIS A 159 23.01 -6.40 -0.38
CA HIS A 159 23.73 -7.17 0.64
C HIS A 159 24.64 -8.23 0.01
N ARG A 160 24.11 -9.05 -0.91
CA ARG A 160 24.89 -10.03 -1.68
C ARG A 160 26.09 -9.40 -2.40
N LEU A 161 25.91 -8.23 -3.00
CA LEU A 161 27.00 -7.51 -3.68
C LEU A 161 28.08 -7.09 -2.68
N ASN A 162 27.70 -6.59 -1.51
CA ASN A 162 28.66 -6.26 -0.44
C ASN A 162 29.45 -7.50 0.02
N CYS A 163 28.79 -8.66 0.16
CA CYS A 163 29.47 -9.92 0.48
C CYS A 163 30.51 -10.31 -0.60
N ARG A 164 30.18 -10.13 -1.89
CA ARG A 164 31.12 -10.36 -3.00
C ARG A 164 32.33 -9.43 -2.94
N ASP A 165 32.09 -8.15 -2.68
CA ASP A 165 33.15 -7.14 -2.62
C ASP A 165 34.08 -7.39 -1.41
N GLU A 166 33.54 -7.77 -0.26
CA GLU A 166 34.35 -8.15 0.91
C GLU A 166 35.22 -9.39 0.65
N LEU A 167 34.70 -10.39 -0.06
CA LEU A 167 35.48 -11.58 -0.46
C LEU A 167 36.60 -11.20 -1.44
N GLY A 168 36.32 -10.34 -2.43
CA GLY A 168 37.31 -9.82 -3.38
C GLY A 168 38.39 -8.95 -2.72
N GLY A 169 38.02 -8.16 -1.71
CA GLY A 169 38.96 -7.35 -0.91
C GLY A 169 39.87 -8.17 0.01
N LYS A 170 39.37 -9.28 0.55
CA LYS A 170 40.18 -10.22 1.35
C LYS A 170 41.18 -11.01 0.51
N LEU A 171 40.83 -11.37 -0.72
CA LEU A 171 41.74 -12.08 -1.64
C LEU A 171 42.92 -11.23 -2.11
N THR A 172 42.76 -9.90 -2.20
CA THR A 172 43.81 -8.97 -2.65
C THR A 172 44.77 -8.51 -1.54
N THR A 173 44.36 -8.62 -0.27
CA THR A 173 45.19 -8.24 0.90
C THR A 173 46.01 -9.41 1.46
N SER A 174 45.69 -10.65 1.10
CA SER A 174 46.41 -11.87 1.54
C SER A 174 47.61 -12.27 0.66
N THR A 175 48.11 -11.40 -0.22
CA THR A 175 49.26 -11.67 -1.11
C THR A 175 50.45 -10.74 -0.89
N ARG A 176 50.74 -10.36 0.37
CA ARG A 176 51.98 -9.65 0.73
C ARG A 176 52.72 -10.33 1.86
#